data_AF-A0A9W6LNI1-F1
#
_entry.id   AF-A0A9W6LNI1-F1
#
_cell.length_a   1.000
_cell.length_b   1.000
_cell.length_c   1.000
_cell.angle_alpha   90.00
_cell.angle_beta   90.00
_cell.angle_gamma   90.00
#
_symmetry.space_group_name_H-M   'P 1'
#
loop_
_entity.id
_entity.type
_entity.pdbx_description
1 polymer ?
#
loop_
_entity_poly.entity_id
_entity_poly.type
_entity_poly.pdbx_seq_one_letter_code
_entity_poly.pdbx_strand_id
1 'polypeptide(L)'
;MVVNLVELIDMIKDTVKSIPMSIKIQEKVIEDVIDFKYTMTGVLSGRGEALRTIGRVLDDMKKFKFGKPDTSPTREAVEEITSRMVKPFITVSCRGSLHHENDHPSFKIHGRVDSIIGDLKRCRDRELIIYVHGYNVDNHLALKEAQDIFTKLQRSLIENGKELEDYEFMLFTWPGDAGVVKFSEAQLYAQYSGNALYDFLLKLKREWGVKDINLLAHSLGAHVVLRSADLMEKHLTSGRDEFSYKNVILMGAAVEEDIFEGSPSKRYHFPRAPYAMDSLYIITSRADLPLKIAFNIMEQENALGCRGINGGEKIAKVPGVGEEVHSELHDLSPLLEEKNSSKPLVYGHIRYWETQKHTDYYVHLMYGREAINK
;
A
#
# COMPACT_ATOMS: atom_id res chain seq x y z
N MET A 1 -13.20 2.83 20.80
CA MET A 1 -13.78 4.06 20.22
C MET A 1 -13.46 3.99 18.75
N VAL A 2 -14.47 3.65 17.94
CA VAL A 2 -14.31 3.30 16.52
C VAL A 2 -14.22 4.60 15.74
N VAL A 3 -13.13 4.81 14.99
CA VAL A 3 -13.10 5.87 13.97
C VAL A 3 -14.27 5.58 13.03
N ASN A 4 -15.22 6.51 12.95
CA ASN A 4 -16.45 6.30 12.20
C ASN A 4 -16.07 6.09 10.73
N LEU A 5 -16.59 5.04 10.10
CA LEU A 5 -16.34 4.70 8.69
C LEU A 5 -16.52 5.91 7.76
N VAL A 6 -17.44 6.82 8.11
CA VAL A 6 -17.67 8.09 7.40
C VAL A 6 -16.45 9.03 7.48
N GLU A 7 -15.84 9.17 8.66
CA GLU A 7 -14.63 10.01 8.88
C GLU A 7 -13.43 9.47 8.07
N LEU A 8 -13.27 8.14 8.05
CA LEU A 8 -12.22 7.49 7.27
C LEU A 8 -12.45 7.62 5.75
N ILE A 9 -13.70 7.53 5.31
CA ILE A 9 -14.09 7.67 3.90
C ILE A 9 -13.87 9.09 3.40
N ASP A 10 -14.24 10.12 4.17
CA ASP A 10 -14.05 11.51 3.76
C ASP A 10 -12.55 11.87 3.72
N MET A 11 -11.77 11.35 4.66
CA MET A 11 -10.30 11.41 4.64
C MET A 11 -9.69 10.72 3.39
N ILE A 12 -10.21 9.55 2.99
CA ILE A 12 -9.79 8.86 1.77
C ILE A 12 -10.16 9.67 0.53
N LYS A 13 -11.38 10.22 0.45
CA LYS A 13 -11.82 11.04 -0.69
C LYS A 13 -10.94 12.26 -0.90
N ASP A 14 -10.58 12.95 0.18
CA ASP A 14 -9.74 14.15 0.10
C ASP A 14 -8.28 13.81 -0.22
N THR A 15 -7.78 12.67 0.28
CA THR A 15 -6.44 12.16 -0.05
C THR A 15 -6.35 11.73 -1.52
N VAL A 16 -7.33 10.99 -2.04
CA VAL A 16 -7.40 10.54 -3.44
C VAL A 16 -7.48 11.71 -4.41
N LYS A 17 -8.28 12.74 -4.10
CA LYS A 17 -8.40 13.96 -4.94
C LYS A 17 -7.12 14.79 -5.03
N SER A 18 -6.16 14.55 -4.15
CA SER A 18 -5.01 15.42 -3.93
C SER A 18 -3.65 14.74 -4.14
N ILE A 19 -3.64 13.51 -4.70
CA ILE A 19 -2.44 12.82 -5.18
C ILE A 19 -1.82 13.65 -6.31
N PRO A 20 -0.63 14.27 -6.13
CA PRO A 20 -0.07 15.19 -7.11
C PRO A 20 0.68 14.47 -8.24
N MET A 21 0.34 14.81 -9.50
CA MET A 21 1.16 14.97 -10.73
C MET A 21 2.35 14.04 -11.09
N SER A 22 2.79 13.08 -10.27
CA SER A 22 3.76 12.03 -10.66
C SER A 22 3.16 11.03 -11.67
N ILE A 23 1.83 11.03 -11.76
CA ILE A 23 1.02 10.31 -12.75
C ILE A 23 1.35 10.73 -14.18
N LYS A 24 1.69 12.01 -14.47
CA LYS A 24 1.97 12.45 -15.86
C LYS A 24 3.20 11.80 -16.50
N ILE A 25 4.18 11.40 -15.68
CA ILE A 25 5.40 10.73 -16.16
C ILE A 25 5.11 9.24 -16.38
N GLN A 26 4.26 8.64 -15.52
CA GLN A 26 3.76 7.29 -15.73
C GLN A 26 2.81 7.23 -16.93
N GLU A 27 1.92 8.21 -17.13
CA GLU A 27 1.01 8.33 -18.27
C GLU A 27 1.75 8.24 -19.60
N LYS A 28 2.86 8.98 -19.79
CA LYS A 28 3.63 8.90 -21.04
C LYS A 28 4.27 7.53 -21.26
N VAL A 29 4.90 6.95 -20.23
CA VAL A 29 5.48 5.61 -20.30
C VAL A 29 4.41 4.55 -20.56
N ILE A 30 3.21 4.74 -19.99
CA ILE A 30 2.10 3.83 -20.13
C ILE A 30 1.39 4.00 -21.48
N GLU A 31 1.22 5.22 -22.00
CA GLU A 31 0.77 5.49 -23.36
C GLU A 31 1.67 4.78 -24.37
N ASP A 32 2.99 4.89 -24.20
CA ASP A 32 3.93 4.22 -25.10
C ASP A 32 3.91 2.67 -24.95
N VAL A 33 3.61 2.14 -23.75
CA VAL A 33 3.45 0.70 -23.48
C VAL A 33 2.09 0.16 -23.96
N ILE A 34 1.03 0.97 -23.90
CA ILE A 34 -0.29 0.66 -24.46
C ILE A 34 -0.18 0.55 -25.99
N ASP A 35 0.45 1.53 -26.63
CA ASP A 35 0.71 1.50 -28.07
C ASP A 35 1.50 0.25 -28.47
N PHE A 36 2.46 -0.16 -27.64
CA PHE A 36 3.20 -1.42 -27.83
C PHE A 36 2.30 -2.67 -27.76
N LYS A 37 1.39 -2.77 -26.78
CA LYS A 37 0.47 -3.93 -26.63
C LYS A 37 -0.51 -3.99 -27.81
N TYR A 38 -1.10 -2.86 -28.22
CA TYR A 38 -1.99 -2.80 -29.38
C TYR A 38 -1.28 -3.18 -30.69
N THR A 39 -0.04 -2.74 -30.86
CA THR A 39 0.79 -3.10 -32.02
C THR A 39 1.20 -4.59 -32.04
N MET A 40 1.37 -5.20 -30.87
CA MET A 40 1.66 -6.64 -30.74
C MET A 40 0.42 -7.52 -30.96
N THR A 41 -0.76 -7.10 -30.48
CA THR A 41 -2.03 -7.84 -30.70
C THR A 41 -2.61 -7.65 -32.09
N GLY A 42 -2.26 -6.57 -32.78
CA GLY A 42 -2.62 -6.37 -34.17
C GLY A 42 -1.41 -5.91 -34.94
N VAL A 43 -0.58 -6.85 -35.43
CA VAL A 43 0.22 -6.70 -36.67
C VAL A 43 1.08 -7.93 -36.96
N LEU A 44 0.63 -8.68 -37.99
CA LEU A 44 1.50 -9.37 -38.95
C LEU A 44 1.86 -8.44 -40.15
N SER A 45 1.56 -7.14 -40.11
CA SER A 45 1.66 -6.22 -41.26
C SER A 45 2.44 -4.89 -41.05
N GLY A 46 3.30 -4.77 -40.02
CA GLY A 46 3.86 -3.45 -39.63
C GLY A 46 5.07 -3.51 -38.70
N ARG A 47 5.97 -4.50 -38.90
CA ARG A 47 7.18 -4.71 -38.08
C ARG A 47 8.06 -3.47 -37.87
N GLY A 48 8.07 -2.51 -38.82
CA GLY A 48 8.96 -1.34 -38.76
C GLY A 48 8.50 -0.19 -37.86
N GLU A 49 7.22 -0.13 -37.49
CA GLU A 49 6.67 0.93 -36.64
C GLU A 49 6.68 0.48 -35.17
N ALA A 50 6.30 -0.78 -34.93
CA ALA A 50 6.48 -1.48 -33.66
C ALA A 50 7.92 -1.37 -33.12
N LEU A 51 8.91 -1.68 -33.96
CA LEU A 51 10.33 -1.61 -33.58
C LEU A 51 10.81 -0.18 -33.26
N ARG A 52 10.18 0.85 -33.84
CA ARG A 52 10.50 2.26 -33.57
C ARG A 52 9.86 2.76 -32.27
N THR A 53 8.66 2.30 -31.94
CA THR A 53 8.03 2.57 -30.63
C THR A 53 8.77 1.84 -29.52
N ILE A 54 9.14 0.57 -29.74
CA ILE A 54 10.03 -0.19 -28.83
C ILE A 54 11.35 0.55 -28.63
N GLY A 55 11.98 1.04 -29.71
CA GLY A 55 13.21 1.82 -29.64
C GLY A 55 13.05 3.08 -28.77
N ARG A 56 11.96 3.83 -28.93
CA ARG A 56 11.67 5.04 -28.15
C ARG A 56 11.37 4.74 -26.68
N VAL A 57 10.56 3.73 -26.39
CA VAL A 57 10.29 3.27 -25.02
C VAL A 57 11.58 2.84 -24.34
N LEU A 58 12.39 2.02 -25.01
CA LEU A 58 13.67 1.58 -24.47
C LEU A 58 14.65 2.75 -24.29
N ASP A 59 14.65 3.74 -25.18
CA ASP A 59 15.51 4.92 -25.06
C ASP A 59 15.04 5.90 -23.98
N ASP A 60 13.73 6.05 -23.76
CA ASP A 60 13.19 6.81 -22.63
C ASP A 60 13.40 6.06 -21.31
N MET A 61 13.27 4.72 -21.29
CA MET A 61 13.66 3.85 -20.17
C MET A 61 15.17 3.91 -19.87
N LYS A 62 16.02 4.09 -20.89
CA LYS A 62 17.47 4.30 -20.70
C LYS A 62 17.81 5.68 -20.11
N LYS A 63 16.93 6.68 -20.25
CA LYS A 63 17.10 8.01 -19.63
C LYS A 63 16.67 8.02 -18.16
N PHE A 64 15.87 7.06 -17.71
CA PHE A 64 15.65 6.86 -16.29
C PHE A 64 16.96 6.39 -15.66
N LYS A 65 17.39 7.07 -14.59
CA LYS A 65 18.53 6.59 -13.80
C LYS A 65 18.21 5.15 -13.39
N PHE A 66 19.01 4.20 -13.88
CA PHE A 66 19.15 2.87 -13.28
C PHE A 66 19.86 3.08 -11.93
N GLY A 67 19.12 3.64 -10.98
CA GLY A 67 19.61 3.97 -9.66
C GLY A 67 19.65 2.72 -8.81
N LYS A 68 20.75 2.53 -8.10
CA LYS A 68 20.75 1.70 -6.90
C LYS A 68 19.78 2.35 -5.90
N PRO A 69 18.94 1.59 -5.18
CA PRO A 69 18.10 2.14 -4.14
C PRO A 69 18.88 3.06 -3.21
N ASP A 70 18.34 4.24 -2.93
CA ASP A 70 18.98 5.20 -2.05
C ASP A 70 19.05 4.70 -0.60
N THR A 71 19.99 5.21 0.19
CA THR A 71 20.13 4.85 1.61
C THR A 71 18.98 5.41 2.46
N SER A 72 18.98 5.04 3.74
CA SER A 72 18.12 5.64 4.75
C SER A 72 18.13 7.18 4.71
N PRO A 73 16.97 7.87 4.90
CA PRO A 73 16.92 9.33 5.01
C PRO A 73 17.86 9.85 6.11
N THR A 74 18.42 11.06 5.92
CA THR A 74 19.22 11.71 6.97
C THR A 74 18.33 12.44 7.98
N ARG A 75 18.88 12.71 9.17
CA ARG A 75 18.18 13.46 10.22
C ARG A 75 17.77 14.85 9.74
N GLU A 76 18.68 15.53 9.05
CA GLU A 76 18.49 16.89 8.54
C GLU A 76 17.33 16.95 7.54
N ALA A 77 17.23 15.97 6.64
CA ALA A 77 16.14 15.90 5.67
C ALA A 77 14.78 15.66 6.34
N VAL A 78 14.74 14.80 7.36
CA VAL A 78 13.51 14.54 8.15
C VAL A 78 13.11 15.78 8.95
N GLU A 79 14.06 16.45 9.61
CA GLU A 79 13.80 17.66 10.39
C GLU A 79 13.34 18.82 9.49
N GLU A 80 13.98 19.00 8.32
CA GLU A 80 13.56 20.00 7.34
C GLU A 80 12.11 19.79 6.92
N ILE A 81 11.76 18.57 6.51
CA ILE A 81 10.43 18.31 5.96
C ILE A 81 9.33 18.32 7.03
N THR A 82 9.65 17.90 8.26
CA THR A 82 8.66 17.84 9.35
C THR A 82 8.51 19.18 10.07
N SER A 83 9.45 20.12 9.92
CA SER A 83 9.46 21.43 10.61
C SER A 83 8.19 22.28 10.41
N ARG A 84 7.47 22.07 9.31
CA ARG A 84 6.26 22.83 8.95
C ARG A 84 4.95 22.11 9.29
N MET A 85 5.05 20.89 9.81
CA MET A 85 3.87 20.10 10.16
C MET A 85 3.36 20.47 11.54
N VAL A 86 2.04 20.37 11.74
CA VAL A 86 1.42 20.57 13.05
C VAL A 86 1.98 19.57 14.06
N LYS A 87 2.04 18.29 13.67
CA LYS A 87 2.73 17.24 14.42
C LYS A 87 3.77 16.56 13.53
N PRO A 88 5.07 16.60 13.88
CA PRO A 88 6.12 15.95 13.10
C PRO A 88 6.04 14.43 13.20
N PHE A 89 6.37 13.71 12.13
CA PHE A 89 6.38 12.24 12.10
C PHE A 89 7.77 11.65 12.42
N ILE A 90 7.77 10.41 12.90
CA ILE A 90 8.98 9.59 13.10
C ILE A 90 9.31 8.89 11.78
N THR A 91 10.59 8.75 11.44
CA THR A 91 11.01 7.94 10.28
C THR A 91 11.70 6.67 10.75
N VAL A 92 11.30 5.54 10.19
CA VAL A 92 11.90 4.22 10.42
C VAL A 92 12.30 3.65 9.07
N SER A 93 13.53 3.16 8.95
CA SER A 93 14.08 2.70 7.67
C SER A 93 14.66 1.29 7.79
N CYS A 94 14.50 0.52 6.72
CA CYS A 94 15.21 -0.74 6.45
C CYS A 94 15.98 -0.67 5.12
N ARG A 95 16.34 0.55 4.69
CA ARG A 95 16.95 0.83 3.40
C ARG A 95 18.45 0.52 3.34
N GLY A 96 19.07 0.09 4.43
CA GLY A 96 20.53 -0.03 4.47
C GLY A 96 21.20 1.32 4.68
N SER A 97 22.36 1.30 5.33
CA SER A 97 23.06 2.51 5.75
C SER A 97 24.11 2.95 4.73
N LEU A 98 24.49 2.08 3.78
CA LEU A 98 25.49 2.36 2.75
C LEU A 98 24.95 2.01 1.36
N HIS A 99 25.27 2.81 0.34
CA HIS A 99 24.74 2.58 -1.02
C HIS A 99 25.01 1.17 -1.59
N HIS A 100 26.17 0.58 -1.30
CA HIS A 100 26.52 -0.75 -1.82
C HIS A 100 25.72 -1.89 -1.17
N GLU A 101 25.16 -1.64 0.02
CA GLU A 101 24.26 -2.58 0.68
C GLU A 101 22.95 -2.76 -0.08
N ASN A 102 22.65 -1.80 -0.97
CA ASN A 102 21.44 -1.74 -1.78
C ASN A 102 21.66 -2.23 -3.21
N ASP A 103 22.83 -2.80 -3.53
CA ASP A 103 23.10 -3.29 -4.88
C ASP A 103 22.14 -4.43 -5.28
N HIS A 104 21.71 -5.24 -4.30
CA HIS A 104 20.77 -6.35 -4.47
C HIS A 104 19.92 -6.55 -3.21
N PRO A 105 18.71 -7.13 -3.32
CA PRO A 105 17.90 -7.49 -2.16
C PRO A 105 18.64 -8.47 -1.23
N SER A 106 18.86 -8.04 0.01
CA SER A 106 19.48 -8.86 1.06
C SER A 106 18.61 -8.92 2.31
N PHE A 107 18.19 -10.13 2.71
CA PHE A 107 17.43 -10.33 3.95
C PHE A 107 18.22 -9.86 5.18
N LYS A 108 19.55 -10.05 5.17
CA LYS A 108 20.42 -9.61 6.28
C LYS A 108 20.40 -8.09 6.46
N ILE A 109 20.12 -7.34 5.40
CA ILE A 109 20.16 -5.88 5.40
C ILE A 109 18.75 -5.32 5.54
N HIS A 110 17.86 -5.62 4.59
CA HIS A 110 16.51 -5.04 4.53
C HIS A 110 15.47 -5.81 5.34
N GLY A 111 15.84 -6.98 5.89
CA GLY A 111 15.00 -7.74 6.82
C GLY A 111 15.01 -7.19 8.24
N ARG A 112 15.66 -6.05 8.49
CA ARG A 112 15.73 -5.39 9.81
C ARG A 112 15.74 -3.88 9.65
N VAL A 113 15.27 -3.17 10.68
CA VAL A 113 15.39 -1.71 10.77
C VAL A 113 16.85 -1.32 11.00
N ASP A 114 17.37 -0.41 10.18
CA ASP A 114 18.75 0.11 10.25
C ASP A 114 18.81 1.56 10.76
N SER A 115 17.75 2.34 10.59
CA SER A 115 17.71 3.75 11.04
C SER A 115 16.35 4.13 11.62
N ILE A 116 16.37 4.91 12.70
CA ILE A 116 15.19 5.51 13.33
C ILE A 116 15.53 6.98 13.60
N ILE A 117 14.72 7.90 13.04
CA ILE A 117 14.83 9.34 13.25
C ILE A 117 13.54 9.83 13.91
N GLY A 118 13.65 10.23 15.17
CA GLY A 118 12.53 10.63 16.04
C GLY A 118 12.61 9.94 17.40
N ASP A 119 11.71 10.31 18.31
CA ASP A 119 11.65 9.71 19.65
C ASP A 119 10.51 8.69 19.75
N LEU A 120 10.85 7.40 19.83
CA LEU A 120 9.88 6.31 19.96
C LEU A 120 9.10 6.36 21.28
N LYS A 121 9.59 7.06 22.32
CA LYS A 121 8.85 7.26 23.57
C LYS A 121 7.49 7.91 23.35
N ARG A 122 7.37 8.74 22.31
CA ARG A 122 6.12 9.39 21.92
C ARG A 122 5.02 8.40 21.58
N CYS A 123 5.37 7.19 21.12
CA CYS A 123 4.39 6.17 20.74
C CYS A 123 3.70 5.49 21.93
N ARG A 124 4.16 5.75 23.17
CA ARG A 124 3.62 5.10 24.37
C ARG A 124 2.17 5.48 24.61
N ASP A 125 1.31 4.47 24.74
CA ASP A 125 -0.14 4.61 24.97
C ASP A 125 -0.87 5.45 23.90
N ARG A 126 -0.26 5.64 22.72
CA ARG A 126 -0.83 6.36 21.57
C ARG A 126 -1.26 5.43 20.45
N GLU A 127 -2.16 5.90 19.59
CA GLU A 127 -2.50 5.26 18.33
C GLU A 127 -1.43 5.58 17.29
N LEU A 128 -0.77 4.57 16.75
CA LEU A 128 0.27 4.76 15.76
C LEU A 128 -0.31 4.68 14.35
N ILE A 129 0.01 5.65 13.52
CA ILE A 129 -0.37 5.70 12.10
C ILE A 129 0.90 5.64 11.26
N ILE A 130 1.04 4.58 10.47
CA ILE A 130 2.25 4.30 9.69
C ILE A 130 1.95 4.39 8.21
N TYR A 131 2.73 5.18 7.48
CA TYR A 131 2.71 5.20 6.02
C TYR A 131 3.86 4.38 5.44
N VAL A 132 3.54 3.51 4.49
CA VAL A 132 4.49 2.70 3.72
C VAL A 132 4.37 3.07 2.24
N HIS A 133 5.43 3.65 1.69
CA HIS A 133 5.44 4.15 0.32
C HIS A 133 5.48 3.02 -0.73
N GLY A 134 5.26 3.39 -1.99
CA GLY A 134 5.19 2.48 -3.12
C GLY A 134 6.51 2.16 -3.82
N TYR A 135 6.39 1.60 -5.03
CA TYR A 135 7.49 1.28 -5.94
C TYR A 135 8.00 2.53 -6.66
N ASN A 136 9.29 2.52 -6.98
CA ASN A 136 10.04 3.60 -7.62
C ASN A 136 10.03 4.91 -6.82
N VAL A 137 10.09 4.79 -5.49
CA VAL A 137 10.10 5.90 -4.53
C VAL A 137 11.41 5.91 -3.75
N ASP A 138 12.22 6.94 -4.00
CA ASP A 138 13.45 7.21 -3.25
C ASP A 138 13.16 7.79 -1.86
N ASN A 139 14.19 7.96 -1.04
CA ASN A 139 14.02 8.42 0.34
C ASN A 139 13.39 9.83 0.45
N HIS A 140 13.68 10.72 -0.50
CA HIS A 140 13.22 12.10 -0.48
C HIS A 140 11.77 12.18 -0.96
N LEU A 141 11.40 11.41 -1.98
CA LEU A 141 10.02 11.28 -2.41
C LEU A 141 9.16 10.60 -1.33
N ALA A 142 9.69 9.56 -0.66
CA ALA A 142 9.01 8.92 0.47
C ALA A 142 8.70 9.93 1.59
N LEU A 143 9.66 10.81 1.92
CA LEU A 143 9.45 11.88 2.89
C LEU A 143 8.36 12.85 2.45
N LYS A 144 8.36 13.27 1.17
CA LYS A 144 7.35 14.20 0.63
C LYS A 144 5.95 13.59 0.61
N GLU A 145 5.81 12.35 0.19
CA GLU A 145 4.54 11.62 0.22
C GLU A 145 4.01 11.50 1.65
N ALA A 146 4.88 11.15 2.61
CA ALA A 146 4.51 11.07 4.01
C ALA A 146 4.05 12.42 4.58
N GLN A 147 4.78 13.50 4.28
CA GLN A 147 4.41 14.86 4.70
C GLN A 147 3.01 15.21 4.18
N ASP A 148 2.74 14.96 2.90
CA ASP A 148 1.48 15.29 2.24
C ASP A 148 0.31 14.50 2.85
N ILE A 149 0.45 13.17 2.96
CA ILE A 149 -0.56 12.28 3.54
C ILE A 149 -0.82 12.65 5.00
N PHE A 150 0.22 12.80 5.82
CA PHE A 150 0.04 13.11 7.24
C PHE A 150 -0.50 14.52 7.49
N THR A 151 -0.17 15.50 6.64
CA THR A 151 -0.75 16.85 6.77
C THR A 151 -2.26 16.83 6.53
N LYS A 152 -2.70 16.09 5.50
CA LYS A 152 -4.13 15.91 5.20
C LYS A 152 -4.85 15.13 6.30
N LEU A 153 -4.20 14.08 6.80
CA LEU A 153 -4.72 13.26 7.88
C LEU A 153 -4.87 14.05 9.19
N GLN A 154 -3.84 14.80 9.58
CA GLN A 154 -3.87 15.64 10.78
C GLN A 154 -5.00 16.66 10.71
N ARG A 155 -5.18 17.29 9.53
CA ARG A 155 -6.29 18.21 9.31
C ARG A 155 -7.65 17.53 9.47
N SER A 156 -7.83 16.38 8.82
CA SER A 156 -9.07 15.61 8.93
C SER A 156 -9.36 15.17 10.38
N LEU A 157 -8.34 14.73 11.13
CA LEU A 157 -8.49 14.39 12.54
C LEU A 157 -8.94 15.58 13.39
N ILE A 158 -8.31 16.75 13.21
CA ILE A 158 -8.68 18.00 13.91
C ILE A 158 -10.11 18.41 13.55
N GLU A 159 -10.47 18.41 12.27
CA GLU A 159 -11.81 18.78 11.79
C GLU A 159 -12.90 17.85 12.33
N ASN A 160 -12.56 16.59 12.62
CA ASN A 160 -13.44 15.61 13.25
C ASN A 160 -13.34 15.59 14.79
N GLY A 161 -12.77 16.64 15.41
CA GLY A 161 -12.72 16.81 16.86
C GLY A 161 -11.84 15.78 17.58
N LYS A 162 -10.82 15.22 16.91
CA LYS A 162 -9.82 14.35 17.53
C LYS A 162 -8.62 15.18 17.99
N GLU A 163 -8.07 14.82 19.15
CA GLU A 163 -6.83 15.41 19.67
C GLU A 163 -5.62 14.76 19.00
N LEU A 164 -4.72 15.54 18.39
CA LEU A 164 -3.54 15.00 17.72
C LEU A 164 -2.54 14.34 18.68
N GLU A 165 -2.62 14.69 19.97
CA GLU A 165 -1.84 14.11 21.05
C GLU A 165 -2.07 12.61 21.16
N ASP A 166 -3.26 12.11 20.82
CA ASP A 166 -3.62 10.69 20.88
C ASP A 166 -2.98 9.85 19.79
N TYR A 167 -2.40 10.48 18.77
CA TYR A 167 -1.84 9.82 17.59
C TYR A 167 -0.35 10.08 17.43
N GLU A 168 0.41 9.08 17.02
CA GLU A 168 1.75 9.28 16.50
C GLU A 168 1.82 8.90 15.02
N PHE A 169 2.58 9.66 14.24
CA PHE A 169 2.72 9.47 12.80
C PHE A 169 4.11 8.92 12.50
N MET A 170 4.19 7.95 11.60
CA MET A 170 5.45 7.29 11.26
C MET A 170 5.56 6.96 9.78
N LEU A 171 6.65 7.37 9.14
CA LEU A 171 7.02 6.88 7.82
C LEU A 171 7.89 5.63 7.98
N PHE A 172 7.49 4.52 7.37
CA PHE A 172 8.36 3.36 7.17
C PHE A 172 8.92 3.37 5.75
N THR A 173 10.23 3.53 5.63
CA THR A 173 10.93 3.55 4.34
C THR A 173 11.64 2.24 4.05
N TRP A 174 11.58 1.82 2.79
CA TRP A 174 12.15 0.58 2.29
C TRP A 174 12.78 0.81 0.90
N PRO A 175 13.64 -0.09 0.36
CA PRO A 175 14.31 0.08 -0.93
C PRO A 175 13.38 -0.03 -2.16
N GLY A 176 12.33 0.80 -2.21
CA GLY A 176 11.30 0.76 -3.25
C GLY A 176 11.76 1.29 -4.61
N ASP A 177 12.91 1.95 -4.68
CA ASP A 177 13.52 2.61 -5.85
C ASP A 177 14.60 1.76 -6.54
N ALA A 178 14.38 0.44 -6.64
CA ALA A 178 15.23 -0.46 -7.44
C ALA A 178 15.26 -0.12 -8.95
N GLY A 179 14.44 0.83 -9.40
CA GLY A 179 14.32 1.29 -10.77
C GLY A 179 13.29 0.51 -11.59
N VAL A 180 12.65 1.21 -12.53
CA VAL A 180 11.41 0.81 -13.23
C VAL A 180 11.43 -0.59 -13.87
N VAL A 181 12.60 -1.10 -14.30
CA VAL A 181 12.74 -2.41 -14.95
C VAL A 181 12.94 -3.59 -13.99
N LYS A 182 13.13 -3.32 -12.69
CA LYS A 182 13.53 -4.32 -11.69
C LYS A 182 12.38 -4.67 -10.74
N PHE A 183 11.17 -4.81 -11.26
CA PHE A 183 9.98 -5.04 -10.45
C PHE A 183 10.07 -6.32 -9.60
N SER A 184 10.59 -7.42 -10.15
CA SER A 184 10.82 -8.65 -9.38
C SER A 184 11.84 -8.50 -8.25
N GLU A 185 12.85 -7.65 -8.42
CA GLU A 185 13.79 -7.32 -7.33
C GLU A 185 13.09 -6.45 -6.28
N ALA A 186 12.25 -5.51 -6.70
CA ALA A 186 11.46 -4.67 -5.80
C ALA A 186 10.45 -5.48 -4.97
N GLN A 187 9.80 -6.50 -5.53
CA GLN A 187 8.99 -7.45 -4.77
C GLN A 187 9.84 -8.18 -3.71
N LEU A 188 11.09 -8.53 -4.03
CA LEU A 188 11.98 -9.19 -3.07
C LEU A 188 12.46 -8.23 -1.96
N TYR A 189 12.75 -6.96 -2.30
CA TYR A 189 12.96 -5.92 -1.30
C TYR A 189 11.73 -5.77 -0.40
N ALA A 190 10.54 -5.65 -0.97
CA ALA A 190 9.29 -5.51 -0.23
C ALA A 190 9.04 -6.70 0.70
N GLN A 191 9.33 -7.91 0.23
CA GLN A 191 9.25 -9.14 1.03
C GLN A 191 10.16 -9.09 2.26
N TYR A 192 11.42 -8.67 2.10
CA TYR A 192 12.35 -8.54 3.23
C TYR A 192 11.97 -7.38 4.15
N SER A 193 11.57 -6.25 3.59
CA SER A 193 11.13 -5.09 4.36
C SER A 193 9.86 -5.37 5.17
N GLY A 194 8.97 -6.25 4.70
CA GLY A 194 7.82 -6.71 5.47
C GLY A 194 8.22 -7.49 6.73
N ASN A 195 9.31 -8.26 6.67
CA ASN A 195 9.91 -8.87 7.85
C ASN A 195 10.46 -7.81 8.83
N ALA A 196 11.15 -6.78 8.31
CA ALA A 196 11.67 -5.70 9.15
C ALA A 196 10.55 -4.91 9.85
N LEU A 197 9.47 -4.61 9.11
CA LEU A 197 8.29 -3.93 9.65
C LEU A 197 7.67 -4.77 10.77
N TYR A 198 7.46 -6.07 10.53
CA TYR A 198 6.91 -6.98 11.52
C TYR A 198 7.73 -6.98 12.83
N ASP A 199 9.04 -7.24 12.74
CA ASP A 199 9.91 -7.31 13.91
C ASP A 199 9.95 -5.98 14.66
N PHE A 200 9.96 -4.86 13.93
CA PHE A 200 9.93 -3.52 14.50
C PHE A 200 8.63 -3.24 15.25
N LEU A 201 7.46 -3.52 14.66
CA LEU A 201 6.16 -3.26 15.29
C LEU A 201 5.93 -4.15 16.50
N LEU A 202 6.38 -5.40 16.44
CA LEU A 202 6.33 -6.30 17.58
C LEU A 202 7.17 -5.76 18.74
N LYS A 203 8.40 -5.31 18.45
CA LYS A 203 9.26 -4.67 19.44
C LYS A 203 8.62 -3.41 20.01
N LEU A 204 8.05 -2.57 19.15
CA LEU A 204 7.43 -1.30 19.53
C LEU A 204 6.24 -1.53 20.47
N LYS A 205 5.37 -2.50 20.17
CA LYS A 205 4.25 -2.88 21.05
C LYS A 205 4.74 -3.37 22.42
N ARG A 206 5.76 -4.23 22.44
CA ARG A 206 6.30 -4.83 23.68
C ARG A 206 7.05 -3.82 24.57
N GLU A 207 7.84 -2.93 23.98
CA GLU A 207 8.68 -1.98 24.74
C GLU A 207 7.94 -0.68 25.10
N TRP A 208 7.09 -0.20 24.20
CA TRP A 208 6.46 1.12 24.34
C TRP A 208 4.97 1.05 24.64
N GLY A 209 4.32 -0.11 24.57
CA GLY A 209 2.90 -0.22 24.90
C GLY A 209 2.02 0.61 23.97
N VAL A 210 2.37 0.68 22.68
CA VAL A 210 1.54 1.37 21.67
C VAL A 210 0.11 0.86 21.76
N LYS A 211 -0.87 1.75 21.77
CA LYS A 211 -2.28 1.40 21.98
C LYS A 211 -2.80 0.58 20.81
N ASP A 212 -2.81 1.19 19.63
CA ASP A 212 -3.29 0.62 18.37
C ASP A 212 -2.30 0.94 17.24
N ILE A 213 -2.23 0.08 16.21
CA ILE A 213 -1.40 0.31 15.02
C ILE A 213 -2.28 0.33 13.77
N ASN A 214 -2.23 1.44 13.05
CA ASN A 214 -2.92 1.67 11.78
C ASN A 214 -1.88 1.78 10.66
N LEU A 215 -2.05 1.01 9.58
CA LEU A 215 -1.12 0.97 8.46
C LEU A 215 -1.78 1.55 7.21
N LEU A 216 -1.08 2.44 6.53
CA LEU A 216 -1.43 2.95 5.21
C LEU A 216 -0.33 2.55 4.24
N ALA A 217 -0.68 1.87 3.16
CA ALA A 217 0.27 1.38 2.18
C ALA A 217 -0.14 1.82 0.78
N HIS A 218 0.80 2.36 0.02
CA HIS A 218 0.58 2.74 -1.37
C HIS A 218 1.25 1.75 -2.32
N SER A 219 0.58 1.38 -3.42
CA SER A 219 1.17 0.57 -4.50
C SER A 219 1.85 -0.71 -3.98
N LEU A 220 3.12 -0.95 -4.33
CA LEU A 220 3.88 -2.12 -3.88
C LEU A 220 4.20 -2.12 -2.38
N GLY A 221 4.02 -0.98 -1.69
CA GLY A 221 4.06 -0.93 -0.22
C GLY A 221 3.00 -1.84 0.42
N ALA A 222 1.93 -2.18 -0.32
CA ALA A 222 0.95 -3.17 0.12
C ALA A 222 1.60 -4.54 0.37
N HIS A 223 2.57 -4.95 -0.46
CA HIS A 223 3.33 -6.19 -0.27
C HIS A 223 4.06 -6.18 1.08
N VAL A 224 4.75 -5.08 1.42
CA VAL A 224 5.45 -4.92 2.71
C VAL A 224 4.49 -5.14 3.88
N VAL A 225 3.34 -4.46 3.85
CA VAL A 225 2.34 -4.54 4.92
C VAL A 225 1.69 -5.93 5.00
N LEU A 226 1.27 -6.50 3.87
CA LEU A 226 0.65 -7.82 3.84
C LEU A 226 1.61 -8.92 4.27
N ARG A 227 2.90 -8.81 3.91
CA ARG A 227 3.94 -9.70 4.43
C ARG A 227 4.08 -9.58 5.94
N SER A 228 4.11 -8.36 6.47
CA SER A 228 4.17 -8.11 7.91
C SER A 228 2.95 -8.71 8.64
N ALA A 229 1.76 -8.57 8.06
CA ALA A 229 0.52 -9.14 8.58
C ALA A 229 0.51 -10.68 8.55
N ASP A 230 0.97 -11.32 7.47
CA ASP A 230 1.08 -12.78 7.39
C ASP A 230 2.02 -13.36 8.47
N LEU A 231 3.07 -12.64 8.84
CA LEU A 231 3.95 -13.01 9.94
C LEU A 231 3.28 -12.82 11.31
N MET A 232 2.56 -11.71 11.49
CA MET A 232 1.81 -11.41 12.71
C MET A 232 0.74 -12.47 12.98
N GLU A 233 -0.03 -12.87 11.96
CA GLU A 233 -1.03 -13.92 12.10
C GLU A 233 -0.40 -15.23 12.62
N LYS A 234 0.74 -15.65 12.04
CA LYS A 234 1.42 -16.89 12.46
C LYS A 234 1.79 -16.84 13.95
N HIS A 235 2.08 -15.66 14.47
CA HIS A 235 2.36 -15.46 15.88
C HIS A 235 1.09 -15.48 16.74
N LEU A 236 0.03 -14.79 16.31
CA LEU A 236 -1.28 -14.79 16.95
C LEU A 236 -1.84 -16.22 17.10
N THR A 237 -1.84 -17.00 16.03
CA THR A 237 -2.35 -18.38 16.03
C THR A 237 -1.49 -19.34 16.86
N SER A 238 -0.18 -19.04 16.99
CA SER A 238 0.69 -19.79 17.90
C SER A 238 0.55 -19.41 19.38
N GLY A 239 -0.30 -18.42 19.72
CA GLY A 239 -0.46 -17.92 21.09
C GLY A 239 0.77 -17.21 21.65
N ARG A 240 1.71 -16.81 20.78
CA ARG A 240 2.95 -16.12 21.20
C ARG A 240 2.75 -14.63 21.43
N ASP A 241 1.70 -14.07 20.82
CA ASP A 241 1.36 -12.65 20.86
C ASP A 241 -0.16 -12.49 20.81
N GLU A 242 -0.69 -11.42 21.42
CA GLU A 242 -2.12 -11.07 21.41
C GLU A 242 -2.40 -9.81 20.56
N PHE A 243 -1.39 -9.32 19.85
CA PHE A 243 -1.43 -8.04 19.15
C PHE A 243 -1.83 -8.20 17.68
N SER A 244 -2.91 -7.54 17.27
CA SER A 244 -3.34 -7.37 15.88
C SER A 244 -3.16 -5.92 15.41
N TYR A 245 -3.15 -5.70 14.10
CA TYR A 245 -3.28 -4.37 13.52
C TYR A 245 -4.73 -3.88 13.63
N LYS A 246 -4.92 -2.61 13.97
CA LYS A 246 -6.26 -2.04 14.12
C LYS A 246 -6.91 -1.85 12.75
N ASN A 247 -6.28 -1.04 11.91
CA ASN A 247 -6.73 -0.79 10.55
C ASN A 247 -5.56 -0.92 9.58
N VAL A 248 -5.80 -1.54 8.43
CA VAL A 248 -4.86 -1.55 7.30
C VAL A 248 -5.57 -0.97 6.09
N ILE A 249 -4.95 0.00 5.43
CA ILE A 249 -5.49 0.70 4.27
C ILE A 249 -4.51 0.51 3.12
N LEU A 250 -4.92 -0.18 2.08
CA LEU A 250 -4.15 -0.38 0.86
C LEU A 250 -4.68 0.56 -0.22
N MET A 251 -3.84 1.47 -0.70
CA MET A 251 -4.15 2.45 -1.74
C MET A 251 -3.50 2.04 -3.05
N GLY A 252 -4.31 1.68 -4.06
CA GLY A 252 -3.79 1.30 -5.37
C GLY A 252 -2.81 0.12 -5.28
N ALA A 253 -3.15 -0.89 -4.48
CA ALA A 253 -2.26 -2.02 -4.16
C ALA A 253 -1.70 -2.72 -5.42
N ALA A 254 -0.37 -2.69 -5.60
CA ALA A 254 0.33 -3.36 -6.68
C ALA A 254 0.73 -4.79 -6.25
N VAL A 255 -0.29 -5.58 -5.94
CA VAL A 255 -0.19 -7.02 -5.62
C VAL A 255 -1.28 -7.74 -6.39
N GLU A 256 -1.17 -9.06 -6.51
CA GLU A 256 -2.08 -9.93 -7.23
C GLU A 256 -3.52 -9.84 -6.67
N GLU A 257 -4.54 -9.89 -7.53
CA GLU A 257 -5.96 -9.84 -7.10
C GLU A 257 -6.39 -11.06 -6.27
N ASP A 258 -5.66 -12.17 -6.36
CA ASP A 258 -5.85 -13.39 -5.60
C ASP A 258 -4.82 -13.57 -4.48
N ILE A 259 -4.15 -12.48 -4.06
CA ILE A 259 -3.09 -12.47 -3.02
C ILE A 259 -3.45 -13.23 -1.73
N PHE A 260 -4.74 -13.31 -1.41
CA PHE A 260 -5.26 -13.96 -0.22
C PHE A 260 -5.62 -15.44 -0.41
N GLU A 261 -5.48 -15.96 -1.63
CA GLU A 261 -5.72 -17.37 -1.92
C GLU A 261 -4.48 -18.20 -1.54
N GLY A 262 -4.69 -19.30 -0.82
CA GLY A 262 -3.63 -20.19 -0.39
C GLY A 262 -3.22 -21.16 -1.50
N SER A 263 -2.16 -20.85 -2.24
CA SER A 263 -1.51 -21.81 -3.14
C SER A 263 -0.01 -21.96 -2.83
N PRO A 264 0.52 -23.18 -2.63
CA PRO A 264 1.94 -23.42 -2.42
C PRO A 264 2.85 -22.96 -3.57
N SER A 265 2.30 -22.78 -4.78
CA SER A 265 3.07 -22.41 -5.97
C SER A 265 3.29 -20.90 -6.12
N LYS A 266 2.59 -20.06 -5.35
CA LYS A 266 2.64 -18.60 -5.50
C LYS A 266 3.54 -17.96 -4.44
N ARG A 267 4.61 -17.30 -4.89
CA ARG A 267 5.76 -16.89 -4.05
C ARG A 267 5.47 -15.68 -3.15
N TYR A 268 4.45 -14.89 -3.47
CA TYR A 268 4.12 -13.65 -2.76
C TYR A 268 2.68 -13.60 -2.24
N HIS A 269 2.03 -14.75 -2.04
CA HIS A 269 0.70 -14.79 -1.46
C HIS A 269 0.71 -14.70 0.07
N PHE A 270 -0.29 -14.01 0.61
CA PHE A 270 -0.46 -13.72 2.03
C PHE A 270 -1.86 -14.13 2.51
N PRO A 271 -2.26 -15.40 2.38
CA PRO A 271 -3.61 -15.85 2.71
C PRO A 271 -4.00 -15.62 4.17
N ARG A 272 -3.02 -15.45 5.06
CA ARG A 272 -3.25 -15.25 6.49
C ARG A 272 -3.24 -13.78 6.91
N ALA A 273 -2.77 -12.88 6.06
CA ALA A 273 -2.68 -11.47 6.39
C ALA A 273 -4.00 -10.85 6.89
N PRO A 274 -5.18 -11.11 6.26
CA PRO A 274 -6.45 -10.53 6.73
C PRO A 274 -6.80 -10.87 8.18
N TYR A 275 -6.27 -11.97 8.72
CA TYR A 275 -6.56 -12.41 10.09
C TYR A 275 -5.66 -11.79 11.15
N ALA A 276 -4.64 -11.01 10.74
CA ALA A 276 -3.79 -10.24 11.65
C ALA A 276 -4.30 -8.82 11.91
N MET A 277 -5.50 -8.47 11.42
CA MET A 277 -6.04 -7.13 11.53
C MET A 277 -7.54 -7.12 11.81
N ASP A 278 -8.02 -6.09 12.51
CA ASP A 278 -9.45 -5.95 12.77
C ASP A 278 -10.19 -5.48 11.51
N SER A 279 -9.57 -4.61 10.71
CA SER A 279 -10.16 -4.09 9.48
C SER A 279 -9.12 -3.87 8.37
N LEU A 280 -9.43 -4.35 7.17
CA LEU A 280 -8.66 -4.15 5.94
C LEU A 280 -9.50 -3.34 4.94
N TYR A 281 -8.99 -2.19 4.53
CA TYR A 281 -9.57 -1.33 3.51
C TYR A 281 -8.70 -1.41 2.26
N ILE A 282 -9.28 -1.72 1.11
CA ILE A 282 -8.60 -1.80 -0.18
C ILE A 282 -9.24 -0.76 -1.08
N ILE A 283 -8.54 0.36 -1.25
CA ILE A 283 -8.95 1.44 -2.12
C ILE A 283 -8.47 1.11 -3.52
N THR A 284 -9.42 0.96 -4.43
CA THR A 284 -9.17 0.59 -5.83
C THR A 284 -9.51 1.73 -6.77
N SER A 285 -8.78 1.79 -7.88
CA SER A 285 -9.06 2.70 -8.99
C SER A 285 -8.97 1.95 -10.31
N ARG A 286 -10.10 1.85 -11.04
CA ARG A 286 -10.12 1.24 -12.39
C ARG A 286 -9.49 2.14 -13.45
N ALA A 287 -9.42 3.43 -13.15
CA ALA A 287 -8.69 4.41 -13.95
C ALA A 287 -7.17 4.38 -13.71
N ASP A 288 -6.68 3.55 -12.79
CA ASP A 288 -5.25 3.35 -12.55
C ASP A 288 -4.61 2.60 -13.73
N LEU A 289 -4.23 3.38 -14.75
CA LEU A 289 -3.57 2.92 -15.96
C LEU A 289 -2.25 2.18 -15.66
N PRO A 290 -1.39 2.64 -14.71
CA PRO A 290 -0.20 1.88 -14.30
C PRO A 290 -0.53 0.47 -13.85
N LEU A 291 -1.49 0.29 -12.94
CA LEU A 291 -1.88 -1.04 -12.46
C LEU A 291 -2.59 -1.86 -13.54
N LYS A 292 -3.40 -1.22 -14.38
CA LYS A 292 -4.15 -1.91 -15.45
C LYS A 292 -3.24 -2.49 -16.53
N ILE A 293 -2.14 -1.82 -16.85
CA ILE A 293 -1.27 -2.18 -17.98
C ILE A 293 0.12 -2.63 -17.53
N ALA A 294 0.85 -1.80 -16.78
CA ALA A 294 2.24 -2.10 -16.45
C ALA A 294 2.33 -3.33 -15.52
N PHE A 295 1.53 -3.37 -14.45
CA PHE A 295 1.49 -4.53 -13.56
C PHE A 295 1.04 -5.79 -14.30
N ASN A 296 -0.01 -5.69 -15.13
CA ASN A 296 -0.48 -6.83 -15.93
C ASN A 296 0.56 -7.36 -16.92
N ILE A 297 1.40 -6.50 -17.50
CA ILE A 297 2.48 -6.93 -18.37
C ILE A 297 3.60 -7.62 -17.58
N MET A 298 3.93 -7.09 -16.39
CA MET A 298 5.03 -7.61 -15.57
C MET A 298 4.67 -8.92 -14.87
N GLU A 299 3.49 -9.00 -14.27
CA GLU A 299 3.04 -10.14 -13.46
C GLU A 299 2.13 -11.10 -14.21
N GLN A 300 1.62 -10.72 -15.39
CA GLN A 300 0.62 -11.51 -16.14
C GLN A 300 -0.70 -11.75 -15.39
N GLU A 301 -0.95 -10.97 -14.33
CA GLU A 301 -2.13 -11.03 -13.48
C GLU A 301 -2.78 -9.64 -13.36
N ASN A 302 -3.93 -9.55 -12.71
CA ASN A 302 -4.53 -8.24 -12.42
C ASN A 302 -4.10 -7.76 -11.04
N ALA A 303 -3.93 -6.44 -10.90
CA ALA A 303 -3.63 -5.84 -9.62
C ALA A 303 -4.87 -5.70 -8.73
N LEU A 304 -4.73 -6.06 -7.46
CA LEU A 304 -5.72 -5.86 -6.41
C LEU A 304 -6.20 -4.41 -6.34
N GLY A 305 -5.29 -3.44 -6.47
CA GLY A 305 -5.59 -2.01 -6.48
C GLY A 305 -6.37 -1.52 -7.70
N CYS A 306 -6.53 -2.33 -8.74
CA CYS A 306 -7.29 -2.01 -9.94
C CYS A 306 -8.63 -2.76 -10.00
N ARG A 307 -8.61 -4.06 -9.69
CA ARG A 307 -9.78 -4.95 -9.83
C ARG A 307 -10.44 -5.39 -8.53
N GLY A 308 -9.85 -5.07 -7.38
CA GLY A 308 -10.34 -5.62 -6.11
C GLY A 308 -10.01 -7.10 -5.98
N ILE A 309 -10.61 -7.75 -5.00
CA ILE A 309 -10.33 -9.16 -4.66
C ILE A 309 -10.98 -10.08 -5.69
N ASN A 310 -10.25 -11.09 -6.17
CA ASN A 310 -10.82 -12.14 -7.01
C ASN A 310 -11.69 -13.11 -6.17
N GLY A 311 -12.81 -13.58 -6.71
CA GLY A 311 -13.57 -14.70 -6.10
C GLY A 311 -14.79 -14.39 -5.20
N GLY A 312 -15.20 -13.13 -5.04
CA GLY A 312 -16.48 -12.80 -4.38
C GLY A 312 -16.40 -12.50 -2.87
N GLU A 313 -17.56 -12.48 -2.20
CA GLU A 313 -17.75 -11.91 -0.83
C GLU A 313 -16.95 -12.59 0.29
N LYS A 314 -16.34 -13.75 0.03
CA LYS A 314 -15.77 -14.64 1.05
C LYS A 314 -14.37 -15.07 0.64
N ILE A 315 -13.36 -14.70 1.43
CA ILE A 315 -12.02 -15.27 1.30
C ILE A 315 -12.04 -16.67 1.91
N ALA A 316 -11.47 -17.64 1.19
CA ALA A 316 -11.43 -19.02 1.62
C ALA A 316 -10.86 -19.14 3.05
N LYS A 317 -11.53 -19.96 3.87
CA LYS A 317 -11.08 -20.26 5.23
C LYS A 317 -9.67 -20.84 5.18
N VAL A 318 -8.74 -20.23 5.90
CA VAL A 318 -7.41 -20.83 6.10
C VAL A 318 -7.49 -21.80 7.28
N PRO A 319 -7.21 -23.10 7.08
CA PRO A 319 -7.24 -24.09 8.16
C PRO A 319 -6.37 -23.66 9.35
N GLY A 320 -6.97 -23.62 10.54
CA GLY A 320 -6.28 -23.31 11.79
C GLY A 320 -6.12 -21.82 12.13
N VAL A 321 -6.62 -20.89 11.31
CA VAL A 321 -6.36 -19.44 11.46
C VAL A 321 -7.57 -18.64 11.97
N GLY A 322 -8.80 -18.93 11.51
CA GLY A 322 -9.99 -18.18 11.92
C GLY A 322 -11.31 -18.59 11.25
N GLU A 323 -12.39 -17.88 11.60
CA GLU A 323 -13.69 -17.95 10.93
C GLU A 323 -13.71 -17.16 9.61
N GLU A 324 -14.86 -17.11 8.94
CA GLU A 324 -15.02 -16.49 7.62
C GLU A 324 -14.76 -14.96 7.67
N VAL A 325 -13.94 -14.44 6.74
CA VAL A 325 -13.71 -12.99 6.61
C VAL A 325 -14.85 -12.40 5.78
N HIS A 326 -15.61 -11.49 6.37
CA HIS A 326 -16.67 -10.76 5.66
C HIS A 326 -16.05 -9.67 4.78
N SER A 327 -16.59 -9.49 3.58
CA SER A 327 -16.19 -8.38 2.71
C SER A 327 -17.38 -7.56 2.23
N GLU A 328 -17.20 -6.24 2.17
CA GLU A 328 -18.16 -5.26 1.66
C GLU A 328 -17.49 -4.39 0.60
N LEU A 329 -18.26 -3.94 -0.40
CA LEU A 329 -17.79 -3.02 -1.42
C LEU A 329 -18.54 -1.69 -1.33
N HIS A 330 -17.80 -0.60 -1.15
CA HIS A 330 -18.33 0.76 -1.04
C HIS A 330 -17.92 1.57 -2.28
N ASP A 331 -18.90 2.13 -2.98
CA ASP A 331 -18.65 3.04 -4.11
C ASP A 331 -18.54 4.48 -3.61
N LEU A 332 -17.39 5.10 -3.85
CA LEU A 332 -17.07 6.46 -3.39
C LEU A 332 -17.12 7.50 -4.50
N SER A 333 -17.59 7.13 -5.70
CA SER A 333 -17.44 7.99 -6.85
C SER A 333 -18.41 9.18 -6.84
N PRO A 334 -17.96 10.36 -7.29
CA PRO A 334 -18.74 11.59 -7.23
C PRO A 334 -19.92 11.66 -8.23
N LEU A 335 -20.07 10.68 -9.13
CA LEU A 335 -21.06 10.68 -10.21
C LEU A 335 -22.39 9.98 -9.86
N LEU A 336 -22.59 9.55 -8.62
CA LEU A 336 -23.89 9.04 -8.19
C LEU A 336 -24.89 10.21 -8.12
N GLU A 337 -25.72 10.34 -9.15
CA GLU A 337 -26.78 11.36 -9.31
C GLU A 337 -27.87 11.32 -8.22
N GLU A 338 -27.81 10.43 -7.23
CA GLU A 338 -28.67 10.49 -6.05
C GLU A 338 -28.25 11.64 -5.13
N LYS A 339 -28.70 12.84 -5.54
CA LYS A 339 -28.55 14.17 -4.93
C LYS A 339 -28.83 14.32 -3.43
N ASN A 340 -29.10 13.25 -2.67
CA ASN A 340 -29.44 13.33 -1.24
C ASN A 340 -28.86 12.21 -0.36
N SER A 341 -28.03 11.32 -0.87
CA SER A 341 -27.38 10.30 -0.03
C SER A 341 -26.02 10.81 0.47
N SER A 342 -25.95 11.23 1.74
CA SER A 342 -24.67 11.45 2.44
C SER A 342 -23.93 10.15 2.78
N LYS A 343 -24.45 8.99 2.35
CA LYS A 343 -23.92 7.67 2.68
C LYS A 343 -23.39 6.95 1.44
N PRO A 344 -22.22 6.27 1.54
CA PRO A 344 -21.73 5.39 0.49
C PRO A 344 -22.77 4.32 0.13
N LEU A 345 -22.85 3.96 -1.15
CA LEU A 345 -23.61 2.78 -1.57
C LEU A 345 -22.79 1.54 -1.26
N VAL A 346 -23.40 0.60 -0.52
CA VAL A 346 -22.80 -0.68 -0.15
C VAL A 346 -23.37 -1.77 -1.06
N TYR A 347 -22.49 -2.49 -1.75
CA TYR A 347 -22.86 -3.57 -2.68
C TYR A 347 -22.32 -4.92 -2.21
N GLY A 348 -23.07 -5.98 -2.52
CA GLY A 348 -22.56 -7.34 -2.47
C GLY A 348 -21.57 -7.60 -3.62
N HIS A 349 -20.41 -8.18 -3.31
CA HIS A 349 -19.25 -8.24 -4.20
C HIS A 349 -19.57 -8.88 -5.56
N ILE A 350 -20.35 -9.96 -5.60
CA ILE A 350 -20.61 -10.73 -6.83
C ILE A 350 -21.47 -9.94 -7.83
N ARG A 351 -22.56 -9.31 -7.35
CA ARG A 351 -23.48 -8.56 -8.22
C ARG A 351 -22.85 -7.32 -8.83
N TYR A 352 -21.86 -6.75 -8.14
CA TYR A 352 -21.24 -5.51 -8.57
C TYR A 352 -20.43 -5.64 -9.87
N TRP A 353 -19.65 -6.72 -10.01
CA TRP A 353 -18.77 -6.89 -11.16
C TRP A 353 -19.53 -7.25 -12.45
N GLU A 354 -20.80 -7.65 -12.36
CA GLU A 354 -21.66 -8.00 -13.51
C GLU A 354 -22.33 -6.78 -14.17
N THR A 355 -22.53 -5.67 -13.46
CA THR A 355 -23.30 -4.50 -13.93
C THR A 355 -22.48 -3.21 -13.95
N GLN A 356 -21.28 -3.25 -14.53
CA GLN A 356 -20.34 -2.13 -14.52
C GLN A 356 -20.73 -1.05 -15.54
N LYS A 357 -21.37 0.03 -15.09
CA LYS A 357 -21.62 1.20 -15.95
C LYS A 357 -21.25 2.56 -15.33
N HIS A 358 -20.86 2.62 -14.06
CA HIS A 358 -21.03 3.88 -13.34
C HIS A 358 -19.79 4.56 -12.77
N THR A 359 -18.66 3.87 -12.49
CA THR A 359 -17.67 4.49 -11.56
C THR A 359 -16.23 3.96 -11.67
N ASP A 360 -15.25 4.74 -11.18
CA ASP A 360 -13.81 4.41 -11.24
C ASP A 360 -13.14 4.17 -9.87
N TYR A 361 -13.73 4.58 -8.74
CA TYR A 361 -13.11 4.49 -7.40
C TYR A 361 -13.96 3.73 -6.38
N TYR A 362 -13.34 2.79 -5.65
CA TYR A 362 -14.04 1.91 -4.70
C TYR A 362 -13.22 1.59 -3.47
N VAL A 363 -13.89 1.20 -2.38
CA VAL A 363 -13.27 0.64 -1.18
C VAL A 363 -13.83 -0.74 -0.90
N HIS A 364 -12.98 -1.77 -0.94
CA HIS A 364 -13.32 -3.07 -0.36
C HIS A 364 -12.95 -3.06 1.11
N LEU A 365 -13.91 -3.35 1.97
CA LEU A 365 -13.72 -3.47 3.40
C LEU A 365 -13.79 -4.93 3.78
N MET A 366 -12.79 -5.41 4.52
CA MET A 366 -12.79 -6.73 5.13
C MET A 366 -12.68 -6.63 6.64
N TYR A 367 -13.43 -7.47 7.33
CA TYR A 367 -13.42 -7.53 8.79
C TYR A 367 -12.80 -8.86 9.26
N GLY A 368 -11.71 -8.75 10.01
CA GLY A 368 -11.14 -9.86 10.77
C GLY A 368 -11.84 -10.03 12.12
N ARG A 369 -11.60 -11.18 12.78
CA ARG A 369 -12.06 -11.61 14.13
C ARG A 369 -13.09 -10.70 14.84
N GLU A 370 -14.32 -11.20 14.97
CA GLU A 370 -15.36 -10.72 15.90
C GLU A 370 -15.70 -9.21 15.84
N ALA A 371 -15.88 -8.64 14.65
CA ALA A 371 -16.60 -7.38 14.49
C ALA A 371 -18.14 -7.54 14.57
N ILE A 372 -18.67 -8.77 14.76
CA ILE A 372 -20.11 -9.06 14.60
C ILE A 372 -20.92 -8.87 15.90
N ASN A 373 -20.30 -8.66 17.06
CA ASN A 373 -21.03 -8.53 18.34
C ASN A 373 -20.60 -7.34 19.24
N LYS A 374 -20.37 -6.15 18.68
CA LYS A 374 -20.28 -4.91 19.47
C LYS A 374 -21.12 -3.78 18.93
#